data_AF-A0A928HCY3-F1
#
_entry.id   AF-A0A928HCY3-F1
#
_cell.length_a   1.000
_cell.length_b   1.000
_cell.length_c   1.000
_cell.angle_alpha   90.00
_cell.angle_beta   90.00
_cell.angle_gamma   90.00
#
_symmetry.space_group_name_H-M   'P 1'
#
loop_
_entity.id
_entity.type
_entity.pdbx_description
1 polymer ?
#
loop_
_entity_poly.entity_id
_entity_poly.type
_entity_poly.pdbx_seq_one_letter_code
_entity_poly.pdbx_strand_id
1 'polypeptide(L)'
;MLQKILKKGDGGWGSGKKTFLKSCFPLPQFQTCFLKNEPENIQRKGDIMLTKKTITEAMYNAIRLGATKMPPDIRAALQKALAEETDPMAKKHLEISLQNADMSEKGNGLVCADTGFPMFFVHAGKNTEVEGGFNSLQQCAAEATARATAECFLRPTMVHPLTRKNPGDNVGPGMPKLELVFDRDDDGMEILAAPKGGGSEIFGTFYRMMFPADGEAGIKKFVIECIKDACYAGKVCPPAIIGVGIGGTADLCMSMAKKAALLRPIGKHHSDPEVARLEKELYEAARKIGIGPMGSRGINAVLAINLDAAVTHTAALPVAVNAQCLVGRRWIARIDGAGNIDYTGEIE
;
A
#
# COMPACT_ATOMS: atom_id res chain seq x y z
N MET A 1 -36.34 19.10 6.09
CA MET A 1 -36.77 17.72 6.46
C MET A 1 -35.67 17.02 7.29
N LEU A 2 -35.10 17.71 8.29
CA LEU A 2 -34.02 17.17 9.15
C LEU A 2 -34.06 17.76 10.57
N GLN A 3 -35.23 18.22 11.01
CA GLN A 3 -35.49 18.75 12.36
C GLN A 3 -36.60 17.99 13.11
N LYS A 4 -36.97 16.78 12.66
CA LYS A 4 -38.06 15.98 13.27
C LYS A 4 -37.62 14.68 13.98
N ILE A 5 -36.32 14.45 14.19
CA ILE A 5 -35.81 13.18 14.78
C ILE A 5 -35.22 13.35 16.20
N LEU A 6 -35.34 14.53 16.83
CA LEU A 6 -34.88 14.72 18.20
C LEU A 6 -36.00 15.30 19.06
N LYS A 7 -36.95 14.44 19.44
CA LYS A 7 -37.80 14.56 20.65
C LYS A 7 -38.83 13.42 20.67
N LYS A 8 -38.58 12.40 21.48
CA LYS A 8 -39.56 11.66 22.31
C LYS A 8 -38.88 10.41 22.89
N GLY A 9 -38.81 10.34 24.21
CA GLY A 9 -38.33 9.16 24.91
C GLY A 9 -38.20 9.31 26.43
N ASP A 10 -39.00 10.17 27.07
CA ASP A 10 -39.20 10.10 28.53
C ASP A 10 -40.32 9.09 28.79
N GLY A 11 -39.97 7.94 29.37
CA GLY A 11 -40.91 6.89 29.74
C GLY A 11 -40.35 6.09 30.92
N GLY A 12 -41.03 6.20 32.06
CA GLY A 12 -40.54 5.81 33.37
C GLY A 12 -40.40 4.30 33.59
N TRP A 13 -39.44 3.95 34.44
CA TRP A 13 -39.29 2.59 34.96
C TRP A 13 -40.08 2.46 36.27
N GLY A 14 -41.18 1.72 36.19
CA GLY A 14 -41.99 1.29 37.33
C GLY A 14 -41.34 0.14 38.10
N SER A 15 -41.56 0.17 39.41
CA SER A 15 -41.17 -0.82 40.40
C SER A 15 -42.06 -2.07 40.36
N GLY A 16 -41.50 -3.26 40.60
CA GLY A 16 -42.31 -4.49 40.72
C GLY A 16 -41.56 -5.83 40.83
N LYS A 17 -41.08 -6.15 42.04
CA LYS A 17 -40.94 -7.46 42.73
C LYS A 17 -40.81 -8.81 41.94
N LYS A 18 -39.75 -9.57 42.31
CA LYS A 18 -39.66 -10.99 42.79
C LYS A 18 -40.68 -12.01 42.18
N THR A 19 -40.32 -13.19 41.68
CA THR A 19 -39.55 -14.31 42.29
C THR A 19 -39.41 -15.50 41.30
N PHE A 20 -38.64 -16.54 41.69
CA PHE A 20 -38.46 -17.89 41.08
C PHE A 20 -37.38 -17.96 39.97
N LEU A 21 -36.37 -18.84 39.96
CA LEU A 21 -36.11 -20.11 40.65
C LEU A 21 -34.59 -20.33 40.85
N LYS A 22 -34.23 -20.90 42.00
CA LYS A 22 -32.89 -21.48 42.29
C LYS A 22 -32.72 -22.80 41.54
N SER A 23 -31.61 -22.98 40.84
CA SER A 23 -30.89 -24.27 40.66
C SER A 23 -29.47 -23.94 40.16
N CYS A 24 -28.46 -23.98 41.03
CA CYS A 24 -27.55 -25.12 41.25
C CYS A 24 -26.80 -25.59 40.00
N PHE A 25 -25.72 -24.89 39.64
CA PHE A 25 -24.50 -25.48 39.06
C PHE A 25 -23.30 -24.77 39.70
N PRO A 26 -22.31 -25.50 40.27
CA PRO A 26 -21.13 -24.85 40.82
C PRO A 26 -20.23 -24.35 39.68
N LEU A 27 -19.93 -23.06 39.69
CA LEU A 27 -18.88 -22.47 38.84
C LEU A 27 -17.54 -23.11 39.23
N PRO A 28 -16.71 -23.59 38.29
CA PRO A 28 -15.38 -24.08 38.61
C PRO A 28 -14.55 -22.92 39.17
N GLN A 29 -13.91 -23.12 40.32
CA GLN A 29 -12.88 -22.21 40.81
C GLN A 29 -11.77 -22.15 39.76
N PHE A 30 -11.66 -21.03 39.04
CA PHE A 30 -10.48 -20.73 38.24
C PHE A 30 -9.30 -20.58 39.19
N GLN A 31 -8.53 -21.65 39.35
CA GLN A 31 -7.19 -21.58 39.92
C GLN A 31 -6.36 -20.70 38.97
N THR A 32 -6.06 -19.50 39.40
CA THR A 32 -5.07 -18.64 38.75
C THR A 32 -3.71 -19.31 38.87
N CYS A 33 -3.34 -20.06 37.84
CA CYS A 33 -1.99 -20.56 37.66
C CYS A 33 -1.09 -19.37 37.30
N PHE A 34 -0.68 -18.60 38.31
CA PHE A 34 0.42 -17.67 38.18
C PHE A 34 1.68 -18.50 37.97
N LEU A 35 2.05 -18.72 36.70
CA LEU A 35 3.40 -19.12 36.35
C LEU A 35 4.33 -18.01 36.84
N LYS A 36 4.94 -18.22 38.01
CA LYS A 36 6.13 -17.49 38.44
C LYS A 36 7.29 -17.95 37.57
N ASN A 37 7.31 -17.50 36.32
CA ASN A 37 8.55 -17.49 35.57
C ASN A 37 9.27 -16.21 36.01
N GLU A 38 10.30 -16.37 36.83
CA GLU A 38 11.30 -15.33 37.01
C GLU A 38 11.85 -14.97 35.62
N PRO A 39 12.11 -13.68 35.33
CA PRO A 39 12.70 -13.32 34.05
C PRO A 39 14.10 -13.93 34.01
N GLU A 40 14.25 -15.01 33.24
CA GLU A 40 15.55 -15.48 32.81
C GLU A 40 16.30 -14.26 32.25
N ASN A 41 17.47 -14.01 32.82
CA ASN A 41 18.35 -12.94 32.44
C ASN A 41 18.88 -13.25 31.03
N ILE A 42 18.08 -12.92 30.01
CA ILE A 42 18.48 -12.98 28.61
C ILE A 42 19.61 -11.97 28.47
N GLN A 43 20.85 -12.48 28.46
CA GLN A 43 21.99 -11.71 28.00
C GLN A 43 21.67 -11.24 26.58
N ARG A 44 21.22 -9.99 26.44
CA ARG A 44 20.93 -9.38 25.15
C ARG A 44 22.23 -9.31 24.37
N LYS A 45 22.31 -10.10 23.30
CA LYS A 45 23.34 -9.98 22.28
C LYS A 45 23.19 -8.58 21.70
N GLY A 46 24.20 -7.72 21.92
CA GLY A 46 24.27 -6.28 21.60
C GLY A 46 23.05 -5.66 20.91
N ASP A 47 22.26 -4.91 21.68
CA ASP A 47 21.09 -4.18 21.16
C ASP A 47 21.50 -3.25 20.00
N ILE A 48 21.00 -3.52 18.80
CA ILE A 48 21.21 -2.68 17.62
C ILE A 48 20.29 -1.48 17.77
N MET A 49 20.82 -0.36 18.26
CA MET A 49 20.08 0.89 18.33
C MET A 49 20.28 1.73 17.07
N LEU A 50 19.22 1.85 16.28
CA LEU A 50 19.19 2.75 15.12
C LEU A 50 18.87 4.18 15.57
N THR A 51 19.74 5.12 15.18
CA THR A 51 19.55 6.54 15.51
C THR A 51 18.45 7.16 14.65
N LYS A 52 17.77 8.19 15.17
CA LYS A 52 16.78 8.97 14.40
C LYS A 52 17.40 9.56 13.15
N LYS A 53 18.65 10.03 13.25
CA LYS A 53 19.40 10.57 12.11
C LYS A 53 19.55 9.54 10.99
N THR A 54 19.98 8.31 11.33
CA THR A 54 20.14 7.22 10.35
C THR A 54 18.81 6.90 9.66
N ILE A 55 17.72 6.81 10.43
CA ILE A 55 16.38 6.49 9.90
C ILE A 55 15.86 7.63 9.02
N THR A 56 15.99 8.89 9.43
CA THR A 56 15.59 10.06 8.63
C THR A 56 16.36 10.10 7.31
N GLU A 57 17.69 9.87 7.32
CA GLU A 57 18.50 9.83 6.10
C GLU A 57 18.13 8.66 5.18
N ALA A 58 17.81 7.50 5.75
CA ALA A 58 17.30 6.35 5.00
C ALA A 58 15.97 6.69 4.29
N MET A 59 15.00 7.23 5.04
CA MET A 59 13.69 7.65 4.51
C MET A 59 13.82 8.75 3.44
N TYR A 60 14.62 9.78 3.71
CA TYR A 60 14.83 10.91 2.79
C TYR A 60 15.46 10.44 1.47
N ASN A 61 16.52 9.65 1.52
CA ASN A 61 17.17 9.17 0.29
C ASN A 61 16.29 8.18 -0.47
N ALA A 62 15.58 7.27 0.22
CA ALA A 62 14.64 6.35 -0.42
C ALA A 62 13.51 7.11 -1.14
N ILE A 63 12.87 8.08 -0.50
CA ILE A 63 11.77 8.83 -1.15
C ILE A 63 12.29 9.70 -2.30
N ARG A 64 13.49 10.28 -2.16
CA ARG A 64 14.15 11.04 -3.23
C ARG A 64 14.44 10.15 -4.44
N LEU A 65 15.06 8.99 -4.23
CA LEU A 65 15.36 8.03 -5.30
C LEU A 65 14.07 7.50 -5.95
N GLY A 66 13.03 7.20 -5.15
CA GLY A 66 11.72 6.84 -5.67
C GLY A 66 11.07 7.95 -6.49
N ALA A 67 11.37 9.23 -6.22
CA ALA A 67 10.84 10.36 -6.99
C ALA A 67 11.62 10.65 -8.29
N THR A 68 12.92 10.32 -8.34
CA THR A 68 13.83 10.68 -9.44
C THR A 68 14.30 9.51 -10.29
N LYS A 69 13.99 8.26 -9.90
CA LYS A 69 14.35 7.05 -10.66
C LYS A 69 13.15 6.14 -10.87
N MET A 70 13.20 5.40 -11.97
CA MET A 70 12.24 4.33 -12.27
C MET A 70 12.80 3.00 -11.75
N PRO A 71 12.01 2.21 -10.98
CA PRO A 71 12.43 0.90 -10.52
C PRO A 71 12.83 -0.03 -11.68
N PRO A 72 13.86 -0.88 -11.51
CA PRO A 72 14.35 -1.76 -12.57
C PRO A 72 13.27 -2.71 -13.12
N ASP A 73 12.47 -3.32 -12.25
CA ASP A 73 11.42 -4.26 -12.65
C ASP A 73 10.32 -3.59 -13.50
N ILE A 74 9.95 -2.36 -13.16
CA ILE A 74 9.02 -1.53 -13.93
C ILE A 74 9.61 -1.14 -15.28
N ARG A 75 10.88 -0.72 -15.31
CA ARG A 75 11.57 -0.39 -16.56
C ARG A 75 11.62 -1.60 -17.50
N ALA A 76 11.95 -2.78 -16.98
CA ALA A 76 11.97 -4.02 -17.74
C ALA A 76 10.58 -4.38 -18.27
N ALA A 77 9.53 -4.23 -17.45
CA ALA A 77 8.15 -4.47 -17.85
C ALA A 77 7.68 -3.51 -18.96
N LEU A 78 8.05 -2.22 -18.89
CA LEU A 78 7.74 -1.24 -19.93
C LEU A 78 8.47 -1.54 -21.24
N GLN A 79 9.74 -1.97 -21.18
CA GLN A 79 10.49 -2.39 -22.37
C GLN A 79 9.85 -3.62 -23.03
N LYS A 80 9.41 -4.60 -22.23
CA LYS A 80 8.65 -5.74 -22.73
C LYS A 80 7.32 -5.30 -23.37
N ALA A 81 6.56 -4.42 -22.70
CA ALA A 81 5.31 -3.90 -23.25
C ALA A 81 5.52 -3.16 -24.58
N LEU A 82 6.62 -2.42 -24.73
CA LEU A 82 6.97 -1.72 -25.96
C LEU A 82 7.26 -2.70 -27.11
N ALA A 83 7.93 -3.82 -26.82
CA ALA A 83 8.21 -4.86 -27.80
C ALA A 83 6.95 -5.61 -28.26
N GLU A 84 5.96 -5.74 -27.37
CA GLU A 84 4.71 -6.47 -27.64
C GLU A 84 3.61 -5.63 -28.31
N GLU A 85 3.61 -4.31 -28.10
CA GLU A 85 2.59 -3.45 -28.70
C GLU A 85 2.69 -3.42 -30.22
N THR A 86 1.56 -3.21 -30.88
CA THR A 86 1.50 -3.05 -32.34
C THR A 86 0.91 -1.71 -32.76
N ASP A 87 0.11 -1.08 -31.90
CA ASP A 87 -0.50 0.21 -32.18
C ASP A 87 0.57 1.34 -32.13
N PRO A 88 0.67 2.20 -33.16
CA PRO A 88 1.68 3.25 -33.19
C PRO A 88 1.59 4.25 -32.03
N MET A 89 0.37 4.57 -31.58
CA MET A 89 0.16 5.50 -30.47
C MET A 89 0.57 4.86 -29.14
N ALA A 90 0.19 3.60 -28.92
CA ALA A 90 0.62 2.82 -27.76
C ALA A 90 2.15 2.74 -27.64
N LYS A 91 2.83 2.39 -28.74
CA LYS A 91 4.31 2.37 -28.80
C LYS A 91 4.90 3.74 -28.47
N LYS A 92 4.36 4.80 -29.08
CA LYS A 92 4.89 6.15 -28.88
C LYS A 92 4.79 6.59 -27.42
N HIS A 93 3.70 6.26 -26.73
CA HIS A 93 3.55 6.54 -25.30
C HIS A 93 4.61 5.83 -24.45
N LEU A 94 4.89 4.55 -24.74
CA LEU A 94 5.91 3.78 -24.03
C LEU A 94 7.31 4.31 -24.29
N GLU A 95 7.64 4.64 -25.55
CA GLU A 95 8.92 5.27 -25.92
C GLU A 95 9.14 6.58 -25.16
N ILE A 96 8.15 7.48 -25.17
CA ILE A 96 8.24 8.77 -24.46
C ILE A 96 8.39 8.54 -22.95
N SER A 97 7.67 7.57 -22.39
CA SER A 97 7.74 7.26 -20.95
C SER A 97 9.14 6.79 -20.55
N LEU A 98 9.76 5.91 -21.36
CA LEU A 98 11.12 5.43 -21.14
C LEU A 98 12.16 6.55 -21.34
N GLN A 99 12.01 7.37 -22.39
CA GLN A 99 12.87 8.54 -22.61
C GLN A 99 12.79 9.54 -21.44
N ASN A 100 11.59 9.78 -20.91
CA ASN A 100 11.38 10.63 -19.75
C ASN A 100 12.08 10.07 -18.50
N ALA A 101 12.00 8.75 -18.27
CA ALA A 101 12.73 8.10 -17.18
C ALA A 101 14.25 8.30 -17.31
N ASP A 102 14.80 8.19 -18.51
CA ASP A 102 16.23 8.41 -18.76
C ASP A 102 16.66 9.86 -18.54
N MET A 103 15.83 10.82 -18.98
CA MET A 103 16.08 12.24 -18.76
C MET A 103 16.02 12.61 -17.28
N SER A 104 15.03 12.07 -16.56
CA SER A 104 14.87 12.26 -15.12
C SER A 104 16.07 11.73 -14.34
N GLU A 105 16.55 10.52 -14.66
CA GLU A 105 17.70 9.93 -13.98
C GLU A 105 19.00 10.70 -14.29
N LYS A 106 19.24 11.09 -15.55
CA LYS A 106 20.43 11.89 -15.95
C LYS A 106 20.43 13.29 -15.32
N GLY A 107 19.26 13.92 -15.22
CA GLY A 107 19.10 15.27 -14.69
C GLY A 107 18.91 15.32 -13.17
N ASN A 108 18.83 14.17 -12.49
CA ASN A 108 18.36 14.07 -11.10
C ASN A 108 17.03 14.82 -10.87
N GLY A 109 16.16 14.81 -11.89
CA GLY A 109 14.85 15.46 -11.90
C GLY A 109 13.74 14.49 -11.54
N LEU A 110 12.53 15.00 -11.32
CA LEU A 110 11.35 14.18 -11.02
C LEU A 110 10.92 13.36 -12.23
N VAL A 111 10.63 12.06 -12.04
CA VAL A 111 10.11 11.22 -13.13
C VAL A 111 8.70 11.64 -13.53
N CYS A 112 7.95 12.27 -12.63
CA CYS A 112 6.62 12.80 -12.89
C CYS A 112 6.33 14.02 -12.00
N ALA A 113 5.67 15.03 -12.58
CA ALA A 113 5.35 16.29 -11.89
C ALA A 113 4.42 16.11 -10.67
N ASP A 114 3.57 15.07 -10.68
CA ASP A 114 2.79 14.69 -9.51
C ASP A 114 3.57 13.72 -8.64
N THR A 115 4.24 14.22 -7.61
CA THR A 115 5.00 13.38 -6.65
C THR A 115 4.10 12.65 -5.65
N GLY A 116 2.79 12.87 -5.69
CA GLY A 116 1.83 11.99 -5.06
C GLY A 116 1.77 12.04 -3.53
N PHE A 117 1.39 10.92 -2.92
CA PHE A 117 1.24 10.73 -1.48
C PHE A 117 2.53 10.13 -0.91
N PRO A 118 3.25 10.83 -0.02
CA PRO A 118 4.41 10.27 0.68
C PRO A 118 3.99 9.12 1.60
N MET A 119 4.56 7.93 1.38
CA MET A 119 4.27 6.73 2.17
C MET A 119 5.54 5.96 2.45
N PHE A 120 5.63 5.39 3.65
CA PHE A 120 6.73 4.54 4.10
C PHE A 120 6.18 3.22 4.64
N PHE A 121 6.77 2.12 4.19
CA PHE A 121 6.53 0.78 4.70
C PHE A 121 7.82 0.35 5.40
N VAL A 122 7.74 0.14 6.70
CA VAL A 122 8.89 -0.14 7.56
C VAL A 122 8.77 -1.57 8.05
N HIS A 123 9.79 -2.38 7.82
CA HIS A 123 9.98 -3.66 8.47
C HIS A 123 11.11 -3.49 9.46
N ALA A 124 10.83 -3.73 10.75
CA ALA A 124 11.84 -3.70 11.79
C ALA A 124 12.15 -5.14 12.22
N GLY A 125 13.44 -5.47 12.20
CA GLY A 125 13.95 -6.75 12.68
C GLY A 125 13.68 -6.98 14.16
N LYS A 126 13.76 -8.24 14.58
CA LYS A 126 13.37 -8.68 15.93
C LYS A 126 14.12 -7.96 17.05
N ASN A 127 15.43 -7.76 16.89
CA ASN A 127 16.29 -7.15 17.91
C ASN A 127 16.66 -5.68 17.60
N THR A 128 15.88 -5.03 16.73
CA THR A 128 16.13 -3.66 16.31
C THR A 128 15.51 -2.67 17.30
N GLU A 129 16.35 -1.93 18.01
CA GLU A 129 15.93 -0.81 18.84
C GLU A 129 15.94 0.50 18.04
N VAL A 130 14.95 1.36 18.30
CA VAL A 130 14.82 2.66 17.63
C VAL A 130 15.04 3.76 18.66
N GLU A 131 15.95 4.69 18.37
CA GLU A 131 16.20 5.85 19.23
C GLU A 131 14.91 6.65 19.46
N GLY A 132 14.53 6.81 20.73
CA GLY A 132 13.28 7.49 21.12
C GLY A 132 12.01 6.63 20.96
N GLY A 133 12.13 5.33 20.68
CA GLY A 133 11.04 4.37 20.54
C GLY A 133 10.26 4.51 19.22
N PHE A 134 9.29 3.63 18.97
CA PHE A 134 8.57 3.56 17.68
C PHE A 134 7.86 4.85 17.25
N ASN A 135 7.50 5.74 18.17
CA ASN A 135 6.93 7.06 17.84
C ASN A 135 7.91 7.91 17.01
N SER A 136 9.23 7.72 17.17
CA SER A 136 10.22 8.48 16.41
C SER A 136 10.17 8.17 14.91
N LEU A 137 9.67 7.00 14.49
CA LEU A 137 9.53 6.65 13.08
C LEU A 137 8.65 7.65 12.32
N GLN A 138 7.53 8.06 12.93
CA GLN A 138 6.64 9.06 12.32
C GLN A 138 7.31 10.44 12.25
N GLN A 139 8.13 10.79 13.25
CA GLN A 139 8.91 12.04 13.25
C GLN A 139 9.95 12.03 12.13
N CYS A 140 10.72 10.94 11.99
CA CYS A 140 11.69 10.74 10.93
C CYS A 140 11.03 10.81 9.54
N ALA A 141 9.87 10.17 9.38
CA ALA A 141 9.11 10.22 8.12
C ALA A 141 8.66 11.64 7.77
N ALA A 142 8.15 12.39 8.76
CA ALA A 142 7.72 13.77 8.59
C ALA A 142 8.90 14.69 8.23
N GLU A 143 10.02 14.56 8.93
CA GLU A 143 11.25 15.32 8.67
C GLU A 143 11.81 15.03 7.27
N ALA A 144 11.93 13.75 6.91
CA ALA A 144 12.37 13.32 5.58
C ALA A 144 11.46 13.86 4.46
N THR A 145 10.14 13.84 4.67
CA THR A 145 9.14 14.35 3.72
C THR A 145 9.20 15.86 3.56
N ALA A 146 9.27 16.59 4.67
CA ALA A 146 9.38 18.05 4.66
C ALA A 146 10.68 18.50 3.98
N ARG A 147 11.80 17.84 4.29
CA ARG A 147 13.10 18.09 3.65
C ARG A 147 13.05 17.81 2.15
N ALA A 148 12.55 16.64 1.73
CA ALA A 148 12.42 16.30 0.31
C ALA A 148 11.51 17.29 -0.44
N THR A 149 10.48 17.83 0.22
CA THR A 149 9.62 18.86 -0.35
C THR A 149 10.35 20.21 -0.49
N ALA A 150 11.07 20.64 0.55
CA ALA A 150 11.85 21.89 0.55
C ALA A 150 12.98 21.88 -0.49
N GLU A 151 13.58 20.72 -0.73
CA GLU A 151 14.63 20.52 -1.74
C GLU A 151 14.07 20.20 -3.15
N CYS A 152 12.75 20.38 -3.35
CA CYS A 152 12.05 20.18 -4.64
C CYS A 152 12.08 18.75 -5.19
N PHE A 153 12.42 17.75 -4.37
CA PHE A 153 12.26 16.33 -4.71
C PHE A 153 10.84 15.80 -4.48
N LEU A 154 10.00 16.58 -3.81
CA LEU A 154 8.55 16.40 -3.76
C LEU A 154 7.86 17.73 -4.06
N ARG A 155 6.81 17.69 -4.89
CA ARG A 155 5.86 18.79 -5.02
C ARG A 155 4.95 18.79 -3.77
N PRO A 156 4.57 19.95 -3.20
CA PRO A 156 3.58 20.01 -2.13
C PRO A 156 2.18 19.67 -2.66
N THR A 157 1.80 18.40 -2.60
CA THR A 157 0.54 17.83 -3.10
C THR A 157 -0.53 17.71 -2.03
N MET A 158 -0.16 17.72 -0.75
CA MET A 158 -1.11 17.54 0.34
C MET A 158 -1.84 18.83 0.71
N VAL A 159 -3.13 18.69 1.03
CA VAL A 159 -3.99 19.81 1.43
C VAL A 159 -4.97 19.36 2.48
N HIS A 160 -5.41 20.28 3.33
CA HIS A 160 -6.50 20.03 4.26
C HIS A 160 -7.78 19.63 3.50
N PRO A 161 -8.46 18.53 3.86
CA PRO A 161 -9.54 17.97 3.04
C PRO A 161 -10.73 18.91 2.87
N LEU A 162 -11.09 19.69 3.90
CA LEU A 162 -12.20 20.65 3.86
C LEU A 162 -11.82 22.04 3.31
N THR A 163 -10.82 22.70 3.90
CA THR A 163 -10.43 24.08 3.52
C THR A 163 -9.55 24.16 2.28
N ARG A 164 -8.98 23.03 1.84
CA ARG A 164 -8.02 22.94 0.72
C ARG A 164 -6.72 23.72 0.91
N LYS A 165 -6.46 24.26 2.11
CA LYS A 165 -5.17 24.90 2.45
C LYS A 165 -4.05 23.87 2.35
N ASN A 166 -2.98 24.22 1.63
CA ASN A 166 -1.75 23.43 1.53
C ASN A 166 -0.79 23.83 2.67
N PRO A 167 -0.26 22.88 3.47
CA PRO A 167 0.75 23.19 4.49
C PRO A 167 2.10 23.60 3.88
N GLY A 168 2.39 23.21 2.64
CA GLY A 168 3.60 23.58 1.89
C GLY A 168 4.72 22.55 1.91
N ASP A 169 4.61 21.51 2.73
CA ASP A 169 5.69 20.55 3.01
C ASP A 169 5.24 19.07 2.96
N ASN A 170 4.00 18.82 2.56
CA ASN A 170 3.32 17.51 2.57
C ASN A 170 3.08 16.87 3.94
N VAL A 171 3.31 17.58 5.05
CA VAL A 171 3.16 17.06 6.42
C VAL A 171 1.85 17.55 7.05
N GLY A 172 1.15 16.65 7.75
CA GLY A 172 -0.08 16.98 8.45
C GLY A 172 -0.74 15.77 9.12
N PRO A 173 -1.95 15.91 9.69
CA PRO A 173 -2.65 14.79 10.31
C PRO A 173 -2.80 13.60 9.35
N GLY A 174 -2.22 12.46 9.73
CA GLY A 174 -2.25 11.22 8.95
C GLY A 174 -1.25 11.13 7.78
N MET A 175 -0.44 12.17 7.53
CA MET A 175 0.55 12.20 6.44
C MET A 175 1.92 12.73 6.91
N PRO A 176 3.06 12.16 6.45
CA PRO A 176 3.17 11.00 5.55
C PRO A 176 2.60 9.73 6.16
N LYS A 177 2.09 8.81 5.33
CA LYS A 177 1.62 7.50 5.80
C LYS A 177 2.83 6.68 6.23
N LEU A 178 2.79 6.11 7.42
CA LEU A 178 3.75 5.12 7.87
C LEU A 178 3.03 3.83 8.25
N GLU A 179 3.51 2.70 7.75
CA GLU A 179 3.05 1.37 8.12
C GLU A 179 4.25 0.56 8.63
N LEU A 180 4.20 0.15 9.90
CA LEU A 180 5.20 -0.71 10.52
C LEU A 180 4.70 -2.16 10.46
N VAL A 181 5.50 -3.06 9.90
CA VAL A 181 5.19 -4.48 9.70
C VAL A 181 6.13 -5.33 10.54
N PHE A 182 5.58 -6.38 11.15
CA PHE A 182 6.27 -7.29 12.07
C PHE A 182 6.23 -8.72 11.52
N ASP A 183 7.06 -9.00 10.52
CA ASP A 183 7.06 -10.28 9.79
C ASP A 183 8.46 -10.79 9.44
N ARG A 184 9.53 -10.19 9.98
CA ARG A 184 10.91 -10.61 9.74
C ARG A 184 11.63 -10.98 11.04
N ASP A 185 12.48 -12.00 10.94
CA ASP A 185 13.32 -12.50 12.03
C ASP A 185 14.77 -12.00 11.95
N ASP A 186 15.14 -11.26 10.90
CA ASP A 186 16.46 -10.65 10.77
C ASP A 186 16.61 -9.43 11.68
N ASP A 187 17.84 -8.90 11.77
CA ASP A 187 18.17 -7.68 12.51
C ASP A 187 18.29 -6.49 11.56
N GLY A 188 18.09 -5.28 12.07
CA GLY A 188 18.11 -4.05 11.29
C GLY A 188 16.73 -3.57 10.86
N MET A 189 16.66 -2.75 9.81
CA MET A 189 15.42 -2.14 9.36
C MET A 189 15.40 -2.00 7.83
N GLU A 190 14.31 -2.42 7.21
CA GLU A 190 14.05 -2.16 5.80
C GLU A 190 12.94 -1.10 5.69
N ILE A 191 13.19 -0.07 4.90
CA ILE A 191 12.26 1.03 4.69
C ILE A 191 12.01 1.16 3.19
N LEU A 192 10.79 0.83 2.75
CA LEU A 192 10.34 1.12 1.39
C LEU A 192 9.59 2.45 1.38
N ALA A 193 10.12 3.42 0.67
CA ALA A 193 9.45 4.69 0.41
C ALA A 193 8.71 4.63 -0.93
N ALA A 194 7.42 4.93 -0.94
CA ALA A 194 6.57 4.90 -2.13
C ALA A 194 5.76 6.20 -2.28
N PRO A 195 6.29 7.23 -2.97
CA PRO A 195 5.53 8.44 -3.28
C PRO A 195 4.48 8.14 -4.36
N LYS A 196 3.29 7.68 -3.96
CA LYS A 196 2.26 7.14 -4.87
C LYS A 196 1.50 8.23 -5.59
N GLY A 197 1.48 8.19 -6.93
CA GLY A 197 0.83 9.22 -7.76
C GLY A 197 -0.66 9.39 -7.45
N GLY A 198 -1.10 10.64 -7.39
CA GLY A 198 -2.47 11.01 -7.08
C GLY A 198 -3.46 10.48 -8.10
N GLY A 199 -3.14 10.50 -9.39
CA GLY A 199 -4.00 9.91 -10.43
C GLY A 199 -4.29 8.43 -10.18
N SER A 200 -3.26 7.65 -9.83
CA SER A 200 -3.41 6.22 -9.53
C SER A 200 -4.21 5.95 -8.25
N GLU A 201 -4.07 6.80 -7.24
CA GLU A 201 -4.83 6.68 -5.99
C GLU A 201 -6.29 7.14 -6.14
N ILE A 202 -6.54 8.21 -6.88
CA ILE A 202 -7.88 8.82 -7.04
C ILE A 202 -8.74 8.03 -8.01
N PHE A 203 -8.19 7.64 -9.16
CA PHE A 203 -8.95 6.99 -10.24
C PHE A 203 -8.76 5.48 -10.30
N GLY A 204 -7.82 4.94 -9.52
CA GLY A 204 -7.47 3.52 -9.51
C GLY A 204 -7.88 2.78 -8.25
N THR A 205 -8.73 3.35 -7.40
CA THR A 205 -9.11 2.76 -6.11
C THR A 205 -10.58 2.39 -6.09
N PHE A 206 -10.87 1.10 -5.90
CA PHE A 206 -12.23 0.55 -5.90
C PHE A 206 -12.40 -0.45 -4.77
N TYR A 207 -13.60 -0.50 -4.21
CA TYR A 207 -13.98 -1.45 -3.17
C TYR A 207 -15.40 -1.94 -3.42
N ARG A 208 -15.62 -3.23 -3.19
CA ARG A 208 -16.96 -3.81 -3.18
C ARG A 208 -17.07 -4.87 -2.09
N MET A 209 -18.09 -4.76 -1.25
CA MET A 209 -18.55 -5.88 -0.44
C MET A 209 -19.46 -6.74 -1.30
N MET A 210 -18.95 -7.89 -1.74
CA MET A 210 -19.69 -8.84 -2.57
C MET A 210 -20.40 -9.87 -1.70
N PHE A 211 -21.42 -10.51 -2.25
CA PHE A 211 -22.02 -11.68 -1.62
C PHE A 211 -21.11 -12.89 -1.85
N PRO A 212 -20.99 -13.83 -0.90
CA PRO A 212 -20.26 -15.08 -1.14
C PRO A 212 -20.72 -15.83 -2.39
N ALA A 213 -22.01 -15.72 -2.74
CA ALA A 213 -22.60 -16.32 -3.94
C ALA A 213 -22.11 -15.71 -5.27
N ASP A 214 -21.52 -14.51 -5.27
CA ASP A 214 -20.93 -13.91 -6.47
C ASP A 214 -19.68 -14.70 -6.92
N GLY A 215 -18.96 -15.29 -5.97
CA GLY A 215 -17.82 -16.19 -6.20
C GLY A 215 -16.72 -15.61 -7.09
N GLU A 216 -15.92 -16.52 -7.67
CA GLU A 216 -14.79 -16.16 -8.54
C GLU A 216 -15.23 -15.39 -9.80
N ALA A 217 -16.38 -15.74 -10.39
CA ALA A 217 -16.89 -15.06 -11.56
C ALA A 217 -17.22 -13.58 -11.27
N GLY A 218 -17.81 -13.31 -10.11
CA GLY A 218 -18.07 -11.95 -9.63
C GLY A 218 -16.78 -11.17 -9.40
N ILE A 219 -15.77 -11.78 -8.77
CA ILE A 219 -14.46 -11.18 -8.55
C ILE A 219 -13.83 -10.79 -9.89
N LYS A 220 -13.76 -11.71 -10.86
CA LYS A 220 -13.16 -11.44 -12.17
C LYS A 220 -13.84 -10.30 -12.90
N LYS A 221 -15.18 -10.33 -12.92
CA LYS A 221 -15.97 -9.28 -13.55
C LYS A 221 -15.67 -7.91 -12.92
N PHE A 222 -15.70 -7.84 -11.59
CA PHE A 222 -15.41 -6.60 -10.86
C PHE A 222 -14.02 -6.06 -11.16
N VAL A 223 -12.99 -6.91 -11.11
CA VAL A 223 -11.60 -6.48 -11.37
C VAL A 223 -11.44 -5.93 -12.80
N ILE A 224 -12.01 -6.62 -13.81
CA ILE A 224 -11.92 -6.16 -15.21
C ILE A 224 -12.69 -4.84 -15.43
N GLU A 225 -13.85 -4.67 -14.79
CA GLU A 225 -14.60 -3.40 -14.79
C GLU A 225 -13.76 -2.27 -14.18
N CYS A 226 -13.12 -2.50 -13.04
CA CYS A 226 -12.22 -1.54 -12.41
C CYS A 226 -11.03 -1.16 -13.31
N ILE A 227 -10.40 -2.14 -13.95
CA ILE A 227 -9.28 -1.89 -14.88
C ILE A 227 -9.74 -1.03 -16.05
N LYS A 228 -10.90 -1.35 -16.64
CA LYS A 228 -11.47 -0.55 -17.73
C LYS A 228 -11.71 0.90 -17.28
N ASP A 229 -12.33 1.11 -16.12
CA ASP A 229 -12.67 2.44 -15.61
C ASP A 229 -11.44 3.27 -15.22
N ALA A 230 -10.42 2.62 -14.66
CA ALA A 230 -9.16 3.23 -14.26
C ALA A 230 -8.28 3.59 -15.47
N CYS A 231 -8.17 2.70 -16.45
CA CYS A 231 -7.28 2.88 -17.59
C CYS A 231 -7.89 3.71 -18.72
N TYR A 232 -9.23 3.79 -18.81
CA TYR A 232 -9.90 4.61 -19.82
C TYR A 232 -9.45 6.07 -19.75
N ALA A 233 -9.21 6.68 -20.92
CA ALA A 233 -8.72 8.05 -21.08
C ALA A 233 -7.43 8.36 -20.30
N GLY A 234 -6.63 7.33 -19.97
CA GLY A 234 -5.32 7.50 -19.35
C GLY A 234 -5.34 7.96 -17.90
N LYS A 235 -6.45 7.86 -17.17
CA LYS A 235 -6.61 8.45 -15.81
C LYS A 235 -5.54 7.99 -14.81
N VAL A 236 -5.13 6.72 -14.87
CA VAL A 236 -4.07 6.17 -14.01
C VAL A 236 -2.70 6.08 -14.70
N CYS A 237 -2.53 6.72 -15.86
CA CYS A 237 -1.35 6.61 -16.72
C CYS A 237 -0.94 5.14 -16.97
N PRO A 238 -1.80 4.34 -17.64
CA PRO A 238 -1.45 2.96 -17.98
C PRO A 238 -0.24 2.91 -18.94
N PRO A 239 0.54 1.81 -18.97
CA PRO A 239 0.24 0.53 -18.34
C PRO A 239 0.35 0.55 -16.82
N ALA A 240 -0.70 0.14 -16.11
CA ALA A 240 -0.78 0.19 -14.66
C ALA A 240 -0.34 -1.12 -13.99
N ILE A 241 0.13 -1.06 -12.76
CA ILE A 241 0.30 -2.23 -11.90
C ILE A 241 -0.97 -2.31 -11.05
N ILE A 242 -1.70 -3.43 -11.13
CA ILE A 242 -2.97 -3.61 -10.45
C ILE A 242 -2.75 -4.51 -9.24
N GLY A 243 -3.05 -4.00 -8.05
CA GLY A 243 -3.15 -4.80 -6.85
C GLY A 243 -4.61 -5.11 -6.54
N VAL A 244 -4.89 -6.34 -6.15
CA VAL A 244 -6.22 -6.82 -5.81
C VAL A 244 -6.18 -7.48 -4.43
N GLY A 245 -7.05 -7.03 -3.54
CA GLY A 245 -7.24 -7.65 -2.23
C GLY A 245 -8.56 -8.43 -2.21
N ILE A 246 -8.54 -9.64 -1.67
CA ILE A 246 -9.73 -10.48 -1.53
C ILE A 246 -9.83 -10.98 -0.09
N GLY A 247 -10.98 -10.78 0.55
CA GLY A 247 -11.23 -11.23 1.92
C GLY A 247 -10.71 -10.28 3.00
N GLY A 248 -10.67 -10.77 4.25
CA GLY A 248 -10.37 -9.94 5.42
C GLY A 248 -11.52 -8.99 5.82
N THR A 249 -11.19 -7.94 6.56
CA THR A 249 -12.09 -6.80 6.80
C THR A 249 -12.01 -5.81 5.64
N ALA A 250 -12.94 -4.87 5.53
CA ALA A 250 -12.96 -3.89 4.44
C ALA A 250 -11.66 -3.06 4.35
N ASP A 251 -11.12 -2.64 5.50
CA ASP A 251 -9.87 -1.90 5.63
C ASP A 251 -8.64 -2.76 5.27
N LEU A 252 -8.59 -4.02 5.72
CA LEU A 252 -7.52 -4.95 5.36
C LEU A 252 -7.56 -5.25 3.86
N CYS A 253 -8.74 -5.48 3.28
CA CYS A 253 -8.92 -5.74 1.86
C CYS A 253 -8.33 -4.61 1.00
N MET A 254 -8.64 -3.35 1.34
CA MET A 254 -8.08 -2.17 0.68
C MET A 254 -6.57 -2.04 0.89
N SER A 255 -6.09 -2.34 2.10
CA SER A 255 -4.66 -2.32 2.41
C SER A 255 -3.89 -3.36 1.60
N MET A 256 -4.40 -4.59 1.50
CA MET A 256 -3.85 -5.66 0.66
C MET A 256 -3.79 -5.25 -0.81
N ALA A 257 -4.89 -4.72 -1.37
CA ALA A 257 -4.89 -4.25 -2.76
C ALA A 257 -3.81 -3.17 -3.00
N LYS A 258 -3.67 -2.20 -2.08
CA LYS A 258 -2.66 -1.16 -2.18
C LYS A 258 -1.24 -1.73 -2.08
N LYS A 259 -1.00 -2.64 -1.14
CA LYS A 259 0.31 -3.27 -0.95
C LYS A 259 0.68 -4.17 -2.13
N ALA A 260 -0.26 -4.95 -2.67
CA ALA A 260 -0.04 -5.76 -3.87
C ALA A 260 0.35 -4.90 -5.09
N ALA A 261 -0.22 -3.69 -5.22
CA ALA A 261 0.12 -2.75 -6.30
C ALA A 261 1.49 -2.06 -6.12
N LEU A 262 1.93 -1.87 -4.87
CA LEU A 262 3.11 -1.08 -4.53
C LEU A 262 4.35 -1.90 -4.18
N LEU A 263 4.17 -3.04 -3.52
CA LEU A 263 5.25 -3.77 -2.84
C LEU A 263 5.57 -5.10 -3.50
N ARG A 264 4.73 -5.61 -4.40
CA ARG A 264 5.05 -6.85 -5.12
C ARG A 264 5.88 -6.56 -6.38
N PRO A 265 6.96 -7.32 -6.62
CA PRO A 265 7.76 -7.18 -7.84
C PRO A 265 6.99 -7.70 -9.05
N ILE A 266 7.20 -7.08 -10.21
CA ILE A 266 6.60 -7.53 -11.46
C ILE A 266 7.23 -8.87 -11.87
N GLY A 267 6.38 -9.85 -12.19
CA GLY A 267 6.81 -11.18 -12.61
C GLY A 267 6.88 -12.23 -11.49
N LYS A 268 6.68 -11.83 -10.22
CA LYS A 268 6.57 -12.77 -9.10
C LYS A 268 5.10 -13.10 -8.82
N HIS A 269 4.76 -14.36 -9.03
CA HIS A 269 3.43 -14.89 -8.74
C HIS A 269 3.23 -15.18 -7.25
N HIS A 270 1.97 -15.20 -6.83
CA HIS A 270 1.61 -15.56 -5.46
C HIS A 270 2.00 -17.02 -5.15
N SER A 271 2.34 -17.33 -3.89
CA SER A 271 2.75 -18.68 -3.48
C SER A 271 1.59 -19.68 -3.45
N ASP A 272 0.38 -19.23 -3.14
CA ASP A 272 -0.87 -19.99 -3.30
C ASP A 272 -1.19 -20.20 -4.80
N PRO A 273 -1.26 -21.46 -5.29
CA PRO A 273 -1.56 -21.77 -6.69
C PRO A 273 -2.91 -21.25 -7.20
N GLU A 274 -3.94 -21.18 -6.36
CA GLU A 274 -5.26 -20.70 -6.78
C GLU A 274 -5.25 -19.19 -7.00
N VAL A 275 -4.54 -18.46 -6.14
CA VAL A 275 -4.34 -17.02 -6.30
C VAL A 275 -3.50 -16.72 -7.54
N ALA A 276 -2.40 -17.46 -7.74
CA ALA A 276 -1.53 -17.30 -8.90
C ALA A 276 -2.26 -17.62 -10.23
N ARG A 277 -3.14 -18.63 -10.24
CA ARG A 277 -4.00 -18.93 -11.39
C ARG A 277 -4.88 -17.72 -11.72
N LEU A 278 -5.51 -17.12 -10.71
CA LEU A 278 -6.40 -15.98 -10.90
C LEU A 278 -5.66 -14.72 -11.37
N GLU A 279 -4.44 -14.45 -10.86
CA GLU A 279 -3.54 -13.40 -11.37
C GLU A 279 -3.32 -13.53 -12.87
N LYS A 280 -2.97 -14.74 -13.33
CA LYS A 280 -2.72 -15.03 -14.74
C LYS A 280 -3.96 -14.84 -15.60
N GLU A 281 -5.10 -15.41 -15.18
CA GLU A 281 -6.35 -15.31 -15.94
C GLU A 281 -6.84 -13.87 -16.06
N LEU A 282 -6.73 -13.08 -14.98
CA LEU A 282 -7.05 -11.66 -14.99
C LEU A 282 -6.11 -10.87 -15.91
N TYR A 283 -4.81 -11.17 -15.89
CA TYR A 283 -3.84 -10.49 -16.73
C TYR A 283 -4.12 -10.76 -18.22
N GLU A 284 -4.40 -12.01 -18.58
CA GLU A 284 -4.79 -12.39 -19.94
C GLU A 284 -6.12 -11.75 -20.36
N ALA A 285 -7.10 -11.67 -19.45
CA ALA A 285 -8.38 -11.01 -19.72
C ALA A 285 -8.21 -9.49 -19.90
N ALA A 286 -7.37 -8.83 -19.08
CA ALA A 286 -7.08 -7.41 -19.20
C ALA A 286 -6.46 -7.06 -20.56
N ARG A 287 -5.60 -7.93 -21.12
CA ARG A 287 -5.03 -7.71 -22.46
C ARG A 287 -6.06 -7.81 -23.59
N LYS A 288 -7.18 -8.52 -23.37
CA LYS A 288 -8.26 -8.70 -24.36
C LYS A 288 -9.27 -7.55 -24.39
N ILE A 289 -9.21 -6.60 -23.45
CA ILE A 289 -10.15 -5.47 -23.40
C ILE A 289 -9.88 -4.42 -24.50
N GLY A 290 -8.71 -4.47 -25.14
CA GLY A 290 -8.33 -3.55 -26.23
C GLY A 290 -7.86 -2.17 -25.78
N ILE A 291 -7.54 -2.01 -24.49
CA ILE A 291 -6.95 -0.79 -23.93
C ILE A 291 -5.43 -0.99 -23.83
N GLY A 292 -4.69 0.03 -24.25
CA GLY A 292 -3.24 0.09 -24.22
C GLY A 292 -2.70 1.24 -23.36
N PRO A 293 -1.40 1.53 -23.52
CA PRO A 293 -0.72 2.66 -22.88
C PRO A 293 -1.49 3.98 -23.00
N MET A 294 -1.55 4.74 -21.90
CA MET A 294 -2.29 6.01 -21.78
C MET A 294 -3.79 5.94 -22.17
N GLY A 295 -4.38 4.74 -22.23
CA GLY A 295 -5.77 4.55 -22.63
C GLY A 295 -5.98 4.53 -24.14
N SER A 296 -4.90 4.44 -24.93
CA SER A 296 -4.97 4.24 -26.38
C SER A 296 -5.54 2.85 -26.72
N ARG A 297 -5.74 2.57 -28.01
CA ARG A 297 -5.91 1.19 -28.47
C ARG A 297 -4.60 0.42 -28.23
N GLY A 298 -4.70 -0.82 -27.77
CA GLY A 298 -3.55 -1.68 -27.52
C GLY A 298 -3.90 -2.89 -26.67
N ILE A 299 -2.89 -3.58 -26.17
CA ILE A 299 -3.04 -4.76 -25.31
C ILE A 299 -2.40 -4.56 -23.93
N ASN A 300 -1.56 -3.54 -23.76
CA ASN A 300 -0.83 -3.27 -22.52
C ASN A 300 -1.51 -2.16 -21.70
N ALA A 301 -2.74 -2.39 -21.21
CA ALA A 301 -3.35 -1.54 -20.18
C ALA A 301 -2.71 -1.73 -18.80
N VAL A 302 -2.13 -2.91 -18.56
CA VAL A 302 -1.56 -3.31 -17.27
C VAL A 302 -0.20 -3.97 -17.46
N LEU A 303 0.75 -3.70 -16.55
CA LEU A 303 2.06 -4.39 -16.50
C LEU A 303 1.98 -5.69 -15.71
N ALA A 304 1.22 -5.68 -14.62
CA ALA A 304 1.04 -6.82 -13.73
C ALA A 304 -0.31 -6.73 -13.01
N ILE A 305 -0.81 -7.88 -12.59
CA ILE A 305 -1.94 -8.01 -11.68
C ILE A 305 -1.48 -8.91 -10.52
N ASN A 306 -1.40 -8.32 -9.33
CA ASN A 306 -0.96 -8.98 -8.11
C ASN A 306 -2.16 -9.14 -7.18
N LEU A 307 -2.43 -10.36 -6.73
CA LEU A 307 -3.52 -10.66 -5.80
C LEU A 307 -2.94 -11.10 -4.46
N ASP A 308 -3.49 -10.54 -3.38
CA ASP A 308 -3.31 -11.06 -2.03
C ASP A 308 -4.69 -11.39 -1.44
N ALA A 309 -4.75 -12.50 -0.70
CA ALA A 309 -5.99 -13.00 -0.12
C ALA A 309 -5.87 -13.20 1.39
N ALA A 310 -6.96 -12.94 2.11
CA ALA A 310 -7.10 -13.22 3.53
C ALA A 310 -8.37 -14.05 3.80
N VAL A 311 -8.38 -14.79 4.90
CA VAL A 311 -9.61 -15.41 5.39
C VAL A 311 -10.69 -14.34 5.62
N THR A 312 -11.95 -14.69 5.37
CA THR A 312 -13.09 -13.76 5.47
C THR A 312 -14.23 -14.38 6.27
N HIS A 313 -15.13 -13.53 6.77
CA HIS A 313 -16.35 -13.98 7.42
C HIS A 313 -17.25 -14.72 6.41
N THR A 314 -17.93 -15.78 6.86
CA THR A 314 -18.75 -16.66 5.98
C THR A 314 -19.84 -15.93 5.19
N ALA A 315 -20.30 -14.79 5.70
CA ALA A 315 -21.31 -13.93 5.08
C ALA A 315 -20.74 -12.81 4.17
N ALA A 316 -19.42 -12.69 4.03
CA ALA A 316 -18.77 -11.55 3.38
C ALA A 316 -17.71 -11.98 2.34
N LEU A 317 -17.71 -11.30 1.20
CA LEU A 317 -16.66 -11.39 0.19
C LEU A 317 -16.18 -9.98 -0.18
N PRO A 318 -15.35 -9.32 0.66
CA PRO A 318 -14.79 -8.04 0.31
C PRO A 318 -13.75 -8.20 -0.80
N VAL A 319 -13.82 -7.32 -1.79
CA VAL A 319 -12.88 -7.27 -2.91
C VAL A 319 -12.48 -5.82 -3.16
N ALA A 320 -11.18 -5.59 -3.30
CA ALA A 320 -10.60 -4.28 -3.49
C ALA A 320 -9.65 -4.29 -4.69
N VAL A 321 -9.57 -3.15 -5.39
CA VAL A 321 -8.59 -2.91 -6.45
C VAL A 321 -7.90 -1.58 -6.16
N ASN A 322 -6.57 -1.57 -6.23
CA ASN A 322 -5.77 -0.35 -6.22
C ASN A 322 -4.78 -0.40 -7.39
N ALA A 323 -4.73 0.65 -8.19
CA ALA A 323 -3.78 0.76 -9.29
C ALA A 323 -2.55 1.57 -8.86
N GLN A 324 -1.40 1.23 -9.42
CA GLN A 324 -0.19 2.05 -9.43
C GLN A 324 0.14 2.41 -10.88
N CYS A 325 0.49 3.68 -11.13
CA CYS A 325 0.77 4.15 -12.49
C CYS A 325 2.07 3.56 -13.06
N LEU A 326 2.29 3.76 -14.36
CA LEU A 326 3.48 3.26 -15.08
C LEU A 326 4.84 3.66 -14.48
N VAL A 327 4.88 4.72 -13.66
CA VAL A 327 6.11 5.17 -13.00
C VAL A 327 6.47 4.27 -11.82
N GLY A 328 5.44 3.71 -11.16
CA GLY A 328 5.48 2.88 -9.95
C GLY A 328 6.58 3.19 -8.95
N ARG A 329 6.72 4.48 -8.62
CA ARG A 329 7.72 5.01 -7.70
C ARG A 329 7.79 4.27 -6.38
N ARG A 330 8.94 3.64 -6.14
CA ARG A 330 9.31 2.98 -4.90
C ARG A 330 10.82 2.83 -4.83
N TRP A 331 11.39 2.93 -3.65
CA TRP A 331 12.79 2.62 -3.40
C TRP A 331 12.96 2.11 -1.98
N ILE A 332 13.88 1.16 -1.79
CA ILE A 332 14.17 0.55 -0.51
C ILE A 332 15.47 1.15 0.05
N ALA A 333 15.45 1.44 1.34
CA ALA A 333 16.66 1.62 2.16
C ALA A 333 16.75 0.47 3.17
N ARG A 334 17.87 -0.26 3.17
CA ARG A 334 18.17 -1.32 4.13
C ARG A 334 19.22 -0.82 5.11
N ILE A 335 18.88 -0.80 6.38
CA ILE A 335 19.77 -0.43 7.48
C ILE A 335 20.20 -1.72 8.18
N ASP A 336 21.49 -2.05 8.11
CA ASP A 336 22.02 -3.23 8.79
C ASP A 336 22.22 -3.02 10.29
N GLY A 337 22.63 -4.07 11.00
CA GLY A 337 22.91 -4.02 12.43
C GLY A 337 24.07 -3.10 12.85
N ALA A 338 24.92 -2.69 11.91
CA ALA A 338 26.00 -1.73 12.14
C ALA A 338 25.59 -0.29 11.79
N GLY A 339 24.36 -0.08 11.30
CA GLY A 339 23.85 1.22 10.88
C GLY A 339 24.28 1.64 9.48
N ASN A 340 24.86 0.74 8.68
CA ASN A 340 25.15 1.01 7.27
C ASN A 340 23.84 0.98 6.46
N ILE A 341 23.76 1.85 5.45
CA ILE A 341 22.56 1.98 4.62
C ILE A 341 22.90 1.55 3.18
N ASP A 342 22.13 0.60 2.66
CA ASP A 342 22.08 0.27 1.24
C ASP A 342 20.76 0.76 0.62
N TYR A 343 20.80 1.15 -0.66
CA TYR A 343 19.64 1.63 -1.39
C TYR A 343 19.42 0.83 -2.66
N THR A 344 18.25 0.22 -2.81
CA THR A 344 17.91 -0.58 -3.98
C THR A 344 16.51 -0.28 -4.50
N GLY A 345 16.36 -0.29 -5.83
CA GLY A 345 15.07 -0.28 -6.50
C GLY A 345 14.55 -1.68 -6.80
N GLU A 346 15.37 -2.71 -6.58
CA GLU A 346 15.00 -4.11 -6.71
C GLU A 346 14.15 -4.52 -5.51
N ILE A 347 13.02 -5.17 -5.78
CA ILE A 347 12.14 -5.73 -4.76
C ILE A 347 12.14 -7.24 -4.92
N GLU A 348 12.26 -7.95 -3.79
CA GLU A 348 12.48 -9.40 -3.76
C GLU A 348 11.21 -10.24 -3.53
#